data_AF-A0A800II36-F1
#
_entry.id   AF-A0A800II36-F1
#
_cell.length_a   1.000
_cell.length_b   1.000
_cell.length_c   1.000
_cell.angle_alpha   90.00
_cell.angle_beta   90.00
_cell.angle_gamma   90.00
#
_symmetry.space_group_name_H-M   'P 1'
#
loop_
_entity.id
_entity.type
_entity.pdbx_description
1 polymer ?
#
loop_
_entity_poly.entity_id
_entity_poly.type
_entity_poly.pdbx_seq_one_letter_code
_entity_poly.pdbx_strand_id
1 'polypeptide(L)' 'MKFCGHCSAPVSLVIPQGDNRHRYVCDKCDFIFYENPRIIAGTIPVFGSKVLLCKRAIEPR' A
#
# COMPACT_ATOMS: atom_id res chain seq x y z
N MET A 1 -5.87 -6.21 4.02
CA MET A 1 -6.89 -5.79 5.01
C MET A 1 -7.64 -7.04 5.50
N LYS A 2 -8.10 -7.10 6.77
CA LYS A 2 -8.87 -8.28 7.29
C LYS A 2 -10.37 -8.04 7.43
N PHE A 3 -10.78 -6.78 7.63
CA PHE A 3 -12.18 -6.39 7.85
C PHE A 3 -12.49 -5.10 7.08
N CYS A 4 -13.76 -4.93 6.70
CA CYS A 4 -14.26 -3.78 5.96
C CYS A 4 -14.39 -2.55 6.86
N GLY A 5 -13.78 -1.44 6.45
CA GLY A 5 -13.88 -0.16 7.19
C GLY A 5 -15.27 0.47 7.22
N HIS A 6 -16.21 0.02 6.39
CA HIS A 6 -17.57 0.57 6.32
C HIS A 6 -18.59 -0.20 7.17
N CYS A 7 -18.46 -1.53 7.28
CA CYS A 7 -19.46 -2.36 7.94
C CYS A 7 -18.89 -3.43 8.89
N SER A 8 -17.58 -3.44 9.10
CA SER A 8 -16.84 -4.37 9.97
C SER A 8 -16.93 -5.86 9.61
N ALA A 9 -17.56 -6.22 8.48
CA ALA A 9 -17.57 -7.59 7.98
C ALA A 9 -16.19 -8.01 7.44
N PRO A 10 -15.91 -9.31 7.31
CA PRO A 10 -14.72 -9.79 6.62
C PRO A 10 -14.60 -9.26 5.18
N VAL A 11 -13.37 -9.28 4.66
CA VAL A 11 -13.08 -8.97 3.25
C VAL A 11 -12.34 -10.14 2.62
N SER A 12 -12.67 -10.41 1.36
CA SER A 12 -12.06 -11.45 0.54
C SER A 12 -11.16 -10.84 -0.52
N LEU A 13 -10.05 -11.49 -0.84
CA LEU A 13 -9.15 -11.08 -1.92
C LEU A 13 -9.58 -11.79 -3.21
N VAL A 14 -10.23 -11.06 -4.12
CA VAL A 14 -10.79 -11.60 -5.38
C VAL A 14 -10.40 -10.72 -6.56
N ILE A 15 -10.55 -11.22 -7.79
CA ILE A 15 -10.50 -10.37 -9.00
C ILE A 15 -11.94 -10.00 -9.34
N PRO A 16 -12.36 -8.72 -9.16
CA PRO A 16 -13.71 -8.30 -9.54
C PRO A 16 -13.97 -8.47 -11.04
N GLN A 17 -15.23 -8.67 -11.41
CA GLN A 17 -15.62 -8.76 -12.81
C GLN A 17 -15.21 -7.49 -13.57
N GLY A 18 -14.46 -7.65 -14.67
CA GLY A 18 -13.97 -6.53 -15.49
C GLY A 18 -12.66 -5.89 -14.99
N ASP A 19 -12.10 -6.35 -13.87
CA ASP A 19 -10.76 -5.97 -13.41
C ASP A 19 -9.74 -7.08 -13.77
N ASN A 20 -8.44 -6.79 -13.64
CA ASN A 20 -7.34 -7.73 -13.86
C ASN A 20 -6.42 -7.87 -12.65
N ARG A 21 -6.77 -7.26 -11.52
CA ARG A 21 -5.99 -7.32 -10.27
C ARG A 21 -6.84 -7.84 -9.12
N HIS A 22 -6.18 -8.49 -8.17
CA HIS A 22 -6.79 -8.84 -6.91
C HIS A 22 -7.09 -7.59 -6.09
N ARG A 23 -8.33 -7.50 -5.60
CA ARG A 23 -8.84 -6.42 -4.73
C ARG A 23 -9.41 -7.04 -3.47
N TYR A 24 -9.29 -6.33 -2.36
CA TYR A 24 -10.09 -6.66 -1.19
C TYR A 24 -11.53 -6.20 -1.47
N VAL A 25 -12.48 -7.13 -1.42
CA VAL A 25 -13.91 -6.88 -1.58
C VAL A 25 -14.62 -7.29 -0.31
N CYS A 26 -15.54 -6.48 0.18
CA CYS A 26 -16.33 -6.82 1.35
C CYS A 26 -17.44 -7.80 1.01
N ASP A 27 -17.52 -8.90 1.75
CA ASP A 27 -18.51 -9.97 1.52
C ASP A 27 -19.96 -9.58 1.90
N LYS A 28 -20.17 -8.41 2.51
CA LYS A 28 -21.48 -7.95 3.01
C LYS A 28 -22.03 -6.74 2.27
N CYS A 29 -21.19 -5.77 1.94
CA CYS A 29 -21.61 -4.51 1.32
C CYS A 29 -20.99 -4.26 -0.05
N ASP A 30 -20.30 -5.26 -0.61
CA ASP A 30 -19.69 -5.25 -1.94
C ASP A 30 -18.69 -4.12 -2.19
N PHE A 31 -18.25 -3.43 -1.13
CA PHE A 31 -17.29 -2.34 -1.25
C PHE A 31 -15.92 -2.88 -1.68
N ILE A 32 -15.37 -2.26 -2.74
CA ILE A 32 -14.07 -2.63 -3.32
C ILE A 32 -13.00 -1.67 -2.81
N PHE A 33 -12.00 -2.22 -2.12
CA PHE A 33 -10.85 -1.46 -1.65
C PHE A 33 -9.76 -1.43 -2.73
N TYR A 34 -9.65 -0.30 -3.41
CA TYR A 34 -8.56 -0.05 -4.34
C TYR A 34 -7.30 0.37 -3.58
N GLU A 35 -6.26 -0.47 -3.63
CA GLU A 35 -4.94 -0.11 -3.15
C GLU A 35 -4.17 0.64 -4.24
N ASN A 36 -3.93 1.93 -3.99
CA ASN A 36 -3.05 2.74 -4.81
C ASN A 36 -1.60 2.56 -4.34
N PRO A 37 -0.61 2.57 -5.26
CA PRO A 37 0.80 2.55 -4.89
C PRO A 37 1.13 3.69 -3.92
N ARG A 38 1.92 3.37 -2.89
CA ARG A 38 2.47 4.39 -1.99
C ARG A 38 3.76 4.92 -2.59
N ILE A 39 3.72 6.16 -3.06
CA ILE A 39 4.90 6.82 -3.62
C ILE A 39 5.88 7.14 -2.50
N ILE A 40 7.12 6.68 -2.65
CA ILE A 40 8.25 7.11 -1.82
C ILE A 40 9.13 7.98 -2.70
N ALA A 41 9.24 9.25 -2.34
CA ALA A 41 10.18 10.17 -2.99
C ALA A 41 11.51 10.14 -2.24
N GLY A 42 12.60 10.02 -2.99
CA GLY A 42 13.96 10.06 -2.47
C GLY A 42 14.80 11.10 -3.20
N THR A 43 15.93 11.45 -2.60
CA THR A 43 16.94 12.30 -3.23
C THR A 43 18.33 11.79 -2.87
N ILE A 44 19.32 12.12 -3.70
CA ILE A 44 20.74 11.90 -3.42
C ILE A 44 21.36 13.28 -3.24
N PRO A 45 21.49 13.79 -2.00
CA PRO A 45 22.07 15.10 -1.77
C PRO A 45 23.59 15.05 -2.04
N VAL A 46 24.06 15.95 -2.92
CA VAL A 46 25.47 16.07 -3.30
C VAL A 46 26.06 17.35 -2.72
N PHE A 47 27.25 17.27 -2.14
CA PHE A 47 28.04 18.42 -1.69
C PHE A 47 29.49 18.27 -2.20
N GLY A 48 29.84 19.03 -3.23
CA GLY A 48 31.11 18.85 -3.95
C GLY A 48 31.21 17.43 -4.54
N SER A 49 32.25 16.70 -4.16
CA SER A 49 32.47 15.30 -4.54
C SER A 49 31.93 14.27 -3.53
N LYS A 50 31.10 14.70 -2.57
CA LYS A 50 30.54 13.84 -1.50
C LYS A 50 29.03 13.70 -1.62
N VAL A 51 28.49 12.61 -1.06
CA VAL A 51 27.04 12.38 -0.91
C VAL A 51 26.65 12.29 0.57
N LEU A 52 25.45 12.76 0.90
CA LEU A 52 24.90 12.64 2.26
C LEU A 52 24.17 11.31 2.42
N LEU A 53 24.53 10.55 3.47
CA LEU A 53 23.88 9.30 3.85
C LEU A 53 23.28 9.43 5.25
N CYS A 54 22.13 8.79 5.47
CA CYS A 54 21.48 8.73 6.77
C CYS A 54 21.63 7.34 7.38
N LYS A 55 22.11 7.26 8.63
CA LYS A 55 22.04 6.03 9.41
C LYS A 55 20.63 5.91 9.98
N ARG A 56 19.91 4.86 9.59
CA ARG A 56 18.57 4.59 10.12
C ARG A 56 18.65 4.25 11.60
N ALA A 57 17.75 4.81 12.40
CA ALA A 57 17.56 4.42 13.80
C ALA A 57 16.72 3.13 13.96
N ILE A 58 16.13 2.66 12.86
CA ILE A 58 15.30 1.45 12.79
C ILE A 58 15.79 0.53 11.67
N GLU A 59 15.91 -0.76 11.99
CA GLU A 59 16.28 -1.77 11.00
C GLU A 59 15.22 -1.87 9.88
N PRO A 60 15.62 -2.25 8.66
CA PRO A 60 14.68 -2.62 7.61
C PRO A 60 13.78 -3.78 8.07
N ARG A 61 12.50 -3.76 7.66
CA ARG A 61 11.54 -4.83 7.87
C ARG A 61 11.27 -5.55 6.55
#